data_AF-A0A947Z9D3-F1
#
_entry.id   AF-A0A947Z9D3-F1
#
_cell.length_a   1.000
_cell.length_b   1.000
_cell.length_c   1.000
_cell.angle_alpha   90.00
_cell.angle_beta   90.00
_cell.angle_gamma   90.00
#
_symmetry.space_group_name_H-M   'P 1'
#
loop_
_entity.id
_entity.type
_entity.pdbx_description
1 polymer ?
#
loop_
_entity_poly.entity_id
_entity_poly.type
_entity_poly.pdbx_seq_one_letter_code
_entity_poly.pdbx_strand_id
1 'polypeptide(L)'
;EEGGIMDRTVMFVHTAADPVVERLLVPDMALAVAEQFGIKGKRVLVLLTDLTAFADALKEISVAMEQVPSNLGYPGSLYSDLASRYEKAVDFEGAGSITILAVTTMPGGDVTHPVPDNTGYITEGQYYLVNGMINPFGSLSRLKQLVIGKVTRSDHGPVMNAMIRLFARALESKKKISMGFERTETDEKFLRYADLFQERFMSLKVDIGLDDALDLGWKTMAECFSPNEVGIKKDVLDQHWPKEK
;
A
#
# COMPACT_ATOMS: atom_id res chain seq x y z
N GLU A 1 -0.35 2.17 -24.95
CA GLU A 1 -0.74 1.14 -25.95
C GLU A 1 -0.10 -0.23 -25.70
N GLU A 2 1.12 -0.31 -25.15
CA GLU A 2 1.84 -1.58 -24.93
C GLU A 2 1.10 -2.65 -24.09
N GLY A 3 0.22 -2.24 -23.16
CA GLY A 3 -0.54 -3.18 -22.33
C GLY A 3 -1.85 -3.71 -22.93
N GLY A 4 -2.31 -3.20 -24.08
CA GLY A 4 -3.56 -3.67 -24.73
C GLY A 4 -4.85 -3.46 -23.92
N ILE A 5 -4.83 -2.67 -22.84
CA ILE A 5 -5.97 -2.48 -21.92
C ILE A 5 -6.85 -1.27 -22.25
N MET A 6 -6.46 -0.42 -23.20
CA MET A 6 -7.15 0.84 -23.50
C MET A 6 -8.63 0.66 -23.81
N ASP A 7 -9.01 -0.42 -24.50
CA ASP A 7 -10.41 -0.75 -24.82
C ASP A 7 -11.29 -0.97 -23.58
N ARG A 8 -10.68 -1.13 -22.40
CA ARG A 8 -11.34 -1.35 -21.11
C ARG A 8 -11.01 -0.26 -20.10
N THR A 9 -10.41 0.85 -20.54
CA THR A 9 -9.99 1.95 -19.68
C THR A 9 -10.77 3.21 -20.02
N VAL A 10 -11.31 3.86 -18.99
CA VAL A 10 -11.87 5.21 -19.10
C VAL A 10 -10.93 6.13 -18.32
N MET A 11 -10.47 7.20 -18.95
CA MET A 11 -9.54 8.16 -18.34
C MET A 11 -10.17 9.54 -18.25
N PHE A 12 -10.10 10.13 -17.07
CA PHE A 12 -10.38 11.55 -16.85
C PHE A 12 -9.06 12.22 -16.50
N VAL A 13 -8.63 13.19 -17.32
CA VAL A 13 -7.33 13.84 -17.18
C VAL A 13 -7.57 15.33 -16.94
N HIS A 14 -7.07 15.80 -15.80
CA HIS A 14 -6.94 17.23 -15.48
C HIS A 14 -5.45 17.56 -15.42
N THR A 15 -5.02 18.56 -16.19
CA THR A 15 -3.63 18.99 -16.25
C THR A 15 -3.41 20.21 -15.36
N ALA A 16 -2.14 20.51 -15.05
CA ALA A 16 -1.80 21.67 -14.22
C ALA A 16 -2.17 23.02 -14.86
N ALA A 17 -2.42 23.06 -16.17
CA ALA A 17 -2.85 24.26 -16.88
C ALA A 17 -4.37 24.51 -16.81
N ASP A 18 -5.15 23.48 -16.44
CA ASP A 18 -6.60 23.55 -16.42
C ASP A 18 -7.12 24.24 -15.15
N PRO A 19 -8.32 24.86 -15.19
CA PRO A 19 -8.88 25.57 -14.05
C PRO A 19 -9.02 24.69 -12.80
N VAL A 20 -8.74 25.28 -11.64
CA VAL A 20 -8.74 24.58 -10.33
C VAL A 20 -10.11 24.01 -9.97
N VAL A 21 -11.19 24.69 -10.37
CA VAL A 21 -12.57 24.25 -10.12
C VAL A 21 -12.88 22.92 -10.82
N GLU A 22 -12.37 22.70 -12.03
CA GLU A 22 -12.60 21.46 -12.77
C GLU A 22 -11.92 20.25 -12.10
N ARG A 23 -10.80 20.48 -11.41
CA ARG A 23 -10.08 19.44 -10.66
C ARG A 23 -10.96 18.79 -9.60
N LEU A 24 -11.86 19.55 -8.97
CA LEU A 24 -12.77 19.03 -7.96
C LEU A 24 -13.78 18.03 -8.53
N LEU A 25 -14.14 18.18 -9.81
CA LEU A 25 -15.16 17.37 -10.47
C LEU A 25 -14.61 16.03 -10.98
N VAL A 26 -13.31 15.98 -11.32
CA VAL A 26 -12.70 14.79 -11.93
C VAL A 26 -12.86 13.51 -11.10
N PRO A 27 -12.57 13.49 -9.79
CA PRO A 27 -12.81 12.30 -8.96
C PRO A 27 -14.27 11.86 -8.97
N ASP A 28 -15.20 12.82 -8.94
CA ASP A 28 -16.64 12.53 -8.88
C ASP A 28 -17.13 11.94 -10.20
N MET A 29 -16.65 12.46 -11.34
CA MET A 29 -16.94 11.91 -12.66
C MET A 29 -16.39 10.48 -12.81
N ALA A 30 -15.14 10.25 -12.37
CA ALA A 30 -14.53 8.93 -12.41
C ALA A 30 -15.30 7.91 -11.57
N LEU A 31 -15.70 8.29 -10.35
CA LEU A 31 -16.44 7.43 -9.44
C LEU A 31 -17.89 7.19 -9.92
N ALA A 32 -18.55 8.19 -10.49
CA ALA A 32 -19.88 8.01 -11.07
C ALA A 32 -19.87 7.00 -12.23
N VAL A 33 -18.86 7.03 -13.09
CA VAL A 33 -18.68 6.02 -14.13
C VAL A 33 -18.38 4.64 -13.53
N ALA A 34 -17.54 4.58 -12.50
CA ALA A 34 -17.24 3.33 -11.81
C ALA A 34 -18.48 2.67 -11.19
N GLU A 35 -19.35 3.47 -10.55
CA GLU A 35 -20.64 3.01 -10.01
C GLU A 35 -21.54 2.40 -11.08
N GLN A 36 -21.65 3.05 -12.24
CA GLN A 36 -22.45 2.54 -13.36
C GLN A 36 -21.95 1.18 -13.87
N PHE A 37 -20.65 0.95 -13.89
CA PHE A 37 -20.08 -0.35 -14.28
C PHE A 37 -20.20 -1.39 -13.16
N GLY A 38 -20.00 -0.99 -11.90
CA GLY A 38 -20.16 -1.85 -10.73
C GLY A 38 -21.57 -2.44 -10.63
N ILE A 39 -22.60 -1.60 -10.77
CA ILE A 39 -24.01 -2.03 -10.76
C ILE A 39 -24.33 -2.98 -11.92
N LYS A 40 -23.63 -2.84 -13.07
CA LYS A 40 -23.77 -3.73 -14.24
C LYS A 40 -22.99 -5.05 -14.10
N GLY A 41 -22.56 -5.42 -12.89
CA GLY A 41 -21.87 -6.68 -12.65
C GLY A 41 -20.39 -6.69 -13.02
N LYS A 42 -19.76 -5.52 -13.22
CA LYS A 42 -18.33 -5.43 -13.55
C LYS A 42 -17.51 -5.22 -12.29
N ARG A 43 -16.29 -5.78 -12.28
CA ARG A 43 -15.26 -5.48 -11.28
C ARG A 43 -14.43 -4.30 -11.80
N VAL A 44 -14.52 -3.17 -11.13
CA VAL A 44 -13.93 -1.90 -11.55
C VAL A 44 -12.80 -1.53 -10.61
N LEU A 45 -11.63 -1.25 -11.17
CA LEU A 45 -10.51 -0.64 -10.44
C LEU A 45 -10.47 0.85 -10.79
N VAL A 46 -10.60 1.69 -9.78
CA VAL A 46 -10.51 3.15 -9.91
C VAL A 46 -9.16 3.60 -9.38
N LEU A 47 -8.40 4.28 -10.23
CA LEU A 47 -7.13 4.90 -9.85
C LEU A 47 -7.35 6.41 -9.75
N LEU A 48 -7.11 6.97 -8.56
CA LEU A 48 -7.25 8.41 -8.32
C LEU A 48 -5.88 9.00 -8.02
N THR A 49 -5.42 9.93 -8.84
CA THR A 49 -4.14 10.62 -8.65
C THR A 49 -4.23 12.07 -9.14
N ASP A 50 -3.79 13.08 -8.39
CA ASP A 50 -3.28 13.08 -7.01
C ASP A 50 -4.32 13.72 -6.06
N LEU A 51 -4.63 13.05 -4.95
CA LEU A 51 -5.58 13.53 -3.94
C LEU A 51 -5.05 14.74 -3.17
N THR A 52 -3.74 14.94 -3.10
CA THR A 52 -3.14 16.18 -2.58
C THR A 52 -3.46 17.36 -3.49
N ALA A 53 -3.37 17.19 -4.82
CA ALA A 53 -3.73 18.25 -5.76
C ALA A 53 -5.23 18.60 -5.71
N PHE A 54 -6.08 17.60 -5.43
CA PHE A 54 -7.50 17.80 -5.14
C PHE A 54 -7.72 18.58 -3.84
N ALA A 55 -7.04 18.21 -2.75
CA ALA A 55 -7.15 18.90 -1.46
C ALA A 55 -6.63 20.35 -1.53
N ASP A 56 -5.57 20.59 -2.30
CA ASP A 56 -5.03 21.93 -2.53
C ASP A 56 -6.01 22.81 -3.32
N ALA A 57 -6.72 22.23 -4.30
CA ALA A 57 -7.80 22.90 -5.01
C ALA A 57 -8.96 23.27 -4.07
N LEU A 58 -9.36 22.37 -3.17
CA LEU A 58 -10.37 22.66 -2.14
C LEU A 58 -9.94 23.81 -1.24
N LYS A 59 -8.67 23.83 -0.83
CA LYS A 59 -8.08 24.90 -0.03
C LYS A 59 -8.11 26.25 -0.75
N GLU A 60 -7.69 26.30 -2.01
CA GLU A 60 -7.67 27.53 -2.80
C GLU A 60 -9.08 28.14 -2.92
N ILE A 61 -10.07 27.30 -3.22
CA ILE A 61 -11.47 27.72 -3.35
C ILE A 61 -12.03 28.17 -1.99
N SER A 62 -11.75 27.44 -0.92
CA SER A 62 -12.18 27.81 0.44
C SER A 62 -11.62 29.17 0.89
N VAL A 63 -10.35 29.44 0.58
CA VAL A 63 -9.71 30.74 0.85
C VAL A 63 -10.34 31.86 0.01
N ALA A 64 -10.59 31.62 -1.28
CA ALA A 64 -11.25 32.59 -2.15
C ALA A 64 -12.68 32.92 -1.71
N MET A 65 -13.36 31.97 -1.06
CA MET A 65 -14.69 32.13 -0.47
C MET A 65 -14.67 32.74 0.95
N GLU A 66 -13.50 33.11 1.47
CA GLU A 66 -13.31 33.64 2.83
C GLU A 66 -13.87 32.72 3.94
N GLN A 67 -13.81 31.40 3.72
CA GLN A 67 -14.23 30.44 4.74
C GLN A 67 -13.20 30.36 5.88
N VAL A 68 -13.68 29.99 7.07
CA VAL A 68 -12.81 29.81 8.23
C VAL A 68 -11.87 28.62 7.99
N PRO A 69 -10.54 28.84 7.95
CA PRO A 69 -9.59 27.77 7.73
C PRO A 69 -9.47 26.88 8.96
N SER A 70 -9.08 25.62 8.73
CA SER A 70 -8.70 24.65 9.75
C SER A 70 -7.17 24.44 9.72
N ASN A 71 -6.71 23.20 9.98
CA ASN A 71 -5.31 22.83 10.00
C ASN A 71 -4.60 23.17 8.66
N LEU A 72 -3.46 23.86 8.76
CA LEU A 72 -2.62 24.28 7.61
C LEU A 72 -3.37 25.02 6.49
N GLY A 73 -4.51 25.65 6.79
CA GLY A 73 -5.31 26.41 5.83
C GLY A 73 -6.26 25.57 4.99
N TYR A 74 -6.39 24.26 5.22
CA TYR A 74 -7.41 23.43 4.56
C TYR A 74 -8.81 23.73 5.12
N PRO A 75 -9.89 23.50 4.34
CA PRO A 75 -11.24 23.66 4.84
C PRO A 75 -11.55 22.64 5.95
N GLY A 76 -12.40 23.01 6.90
CA GLY A 76 -12.88 22.09 7.94
C GLY A 76 -13.67 20.89 7.39
N SER A 77 -14.15 20.96 6.14
CA SER A 77 -14.86 19.89 5.45
C SER A 77 -13.95 18.84 4.82
N LEU A 78 -12.62 19.03 4.81
CA LEU A 78 -11.67 18.16 4.09
C LEU A 78 -11.90 16.66 4.37
N TYR A 79 -12.14 16.29 5.63
CA TYR A 79 -12.45 14.92 6.01
C TYR A 79 -13.68 14.38 5.25
N SER A 80 -14.79 15.11 5.31
CA SER A 80 -16.05 14.71 4.67
C SER A 80 -15.93 14.70 3.14
N ASP A 81 -15.20 15.66 2.58
CA ASP A 81 -14.95 15.74 1.14
C ASP A 81 -14.15 14.52 0.65
N LEU A 82 -13.11 14.10 1.36
CA LEU A 82 -12.37 12.87 1.05
C LEU A 82 -13.22 11.62 1.30
N ALA A 83 -13.94 11.56 2.42
CA ALA A 83 -14.75 10.40 2.80
C ALA A 83 -15.85 10.10 1.78
N SER A 84 -16.53 11.13 1.28
CA SER A 84 -17.57 10.99 0.25
C SER A 84 -17.09 10.29 -1.03
N ARG A 85 -15.77 10.27 -1.27
CA ARG A 85 -15.13 9.64 -2.43
C ARG A 85 -14.58 8.27 -2.10
N TYR A 86 -13.85 8.13 -0.99
CA TYR A 86 -13.28 6.84 -0.58
C TYR A 86 -14.35 5.80 -0.22
N GLU A 87 -15.45 6.22 0.41
CA GLU A 87 -16.55 5.33 0.82
C GLU A 87 -17.41 4.80 -0.35
N LYS A 88 -17.08 5.19 -1.59
CA LYS A 88 -17.69 4.60 -2.80
C LYS A 88 -17.09 3.24 -3.16
N ALA A 89 -15.99 2.82 -2.52
CA ALA A 89 -15.46 1.47 -2.68
C ALA A 89 -16.42 0.46 -2.04
N VAL A 90 -16.98 -0.44 -2.85
CA VAL A 90 -18.02 -1.38 -2.39
C VAL A 90 -18.04 -2.64 -3.23
N ASP A 91 -18.41 -3.76 -2.60
CA ASP A 91 -18.78 -5.00 -3.27
C ASP A 91 -20.30 -5.14 -3.28
N PHE A 92 -20.92 -5.16 -4.46
CA PHE A 92 -22.37 -5.23 -4.61
C PHE A 92 -22.81 -6.70 -4.62
N GLU A 93 -23.63 -7.09 -3.65
CA GLU A 93 -24.16 -8.45 -3.56
C GLU A 93 -24.89 -8.86 -4.85
N GLY A 94 -24.43 -9.94 -5.48
CA GLY A 94 -25.00 -10.46 -6.73
C GLY A 94 -24.70 -9.63 -7.99
N ALA A 95 -23.85 -8.60 -7.90
CA ALA A 95 -23.45 -7.77 -9.04
C ALA A 95 -21.92 -7.65 -9.17
N GLY A 96 -21.39 -6.43 -9.21
CA GLY A 96 -19.97 -6.14 -9.43
C GLY A 96 -19.31 -5.53 -8.20
N SER A 97 -18.11 -4.98 -8.36
CA SER A 97 -17.38 -4.35 -7.27
C SER A 97 -16.58 -3.14 -7.73
N ILE A 98 -16.33 -2.23 -6.81
CA ILE A 98 -15.52 -1.02 -7.00
C ILE A 98 -14.37 -1.08 -6.02
N THR A 99 -13.14 -1.15 -6.54
CA THR A 99 -11.91 -1.03 -5.76
C THR A 99 -11.28 0.31 -6.05
N ILE A 100 -10.97 1.10 -5.02
CA ILE A 100 -10.32 2.40 -5.18
C ILE A 100 -8.87 2.29 -4.72
N LEU A 101 -7.95 2.72 -5.58
CA LEU A 101 -6.55 2.94 -5.24
C LEU A 101 -6.24 4.42 -5.47
N ALA A 102 -6.07 5.14 -4.37
CA ALA A 102 -5.77 6.56 -4.39
C ALA A 102 -4.30 6.83 -4.09
N VAL A 103 -3.75 7.83 -4.77
CA VAL A 103 -2.39 8.30 -4.58
C VAL A 103 -2.45 9.68 -3.94
N THR A 104 -1.74 9.81 -2.82
CA THR A 104 -1.59 11.06 -2.07
C THR A 104 -0.11 11.33 -1.92
N THR A 105 0.37 12.47 -2.42
CA THR A 105 1.75 12.91 -2.20
C THR A 105 1.86 13.64 -0.86
N MET A 106 2.81 13.22 -0.02
CA MET A 106 3.06 13.85 1.29
C MET A 106 4.04 15.01 1.17
N PRO A 107 3.63 16.26 1.45
CA PRO A 107 4.55 17.40 1.42
C PRO A 107 5.67 17.21 2.44
N GLY A 108 6.93 17.30 1.99
CA GLY A 108 8.10 17.12 2.87
C GLY A 108 8.24 15.73 3.50
N GLY A 109 7.47 14.73 3.06
CA GLY A 109 7.42 13.41 3.68
C GLY A 109 6.72 13.38 5.03
N ASP A 110 5.96 14.42 5.37
CA ASP A 110 5.25 14.52 6.64
C ASP A 110 3.95 13.72 6.63
N VAL A 111 3.91 12.67 7.46
CA VAL A 111 2.73 11.79 7.63
C VAL A 111 1.62 12.45 8.43
N THR A 112 1.94 13.50 9.20
CA THR A 112 0.97 14.26 10.02
C THR A 112 0.29 15.38 9.23
N HIS A 113 0.66 15.54 7.96
CA HIS A 113 0.00 16.49 7.07
C HIS A 113 -1.50 16.16 6.94
N PRO A 114 -2.41 17.16 6.89
CA PRO A 114 -3.86 16.91 6.93
C PRO A 114 -4.36 15.95 5.85
N VAL A 115 -3.79 15.98 4.65
CA VAL A 115 -4.26 15.12 3.54
C VAL A 115 -3.97 13.62 3.80
N PRO A 116 -2.71 13.18 4.02
CA PRO A 116 -2.44 11.78 4.35
C PRO A 116 -3.07 11.35 5.68
N ASP A 117 -3.13 12.23 6.68
CA ASP A 117 -3.72 11.92 7.99
C ASP A 117 -5.22 11.58 7.84
N ASN A 118 -6.01 12.48 7.23
CA ASN A 118 -7.43 12.23 6.96
C ASN A 118 -7.63 11.00 6.05
N THR A 119 -6.79 10.81 5.03
CA THR A 119 -6.86 9.63 4.15
C THR A 119 -6.66 8.34 4.94
N GLY A 120 -5.70 8.30 5.86
CA GLY A 120 -5.42 7.11 6.69
C GLY A 120 -6.51 6.78 7.72
N TYR A 121 -7.27 7.79 8.16
CA TYR A 121 -8.46 7.59 9.01
C TYR A 121 -9.63 6.96 8.28
N ILE A 122 -9.79 7.28 6.98
CA ILE A 122 -10.94 6.83 6.18
C ILE A 122 -10.64 5.47 5.52
N THR A 123 -9.48 5.33 4.89
CA THR A 123 -9.17 4.16 4.05
C THR A 123 -8.73 2.94 4.87
N GLU A 124 -8.92 1.74 4.33
CA GLU A 124 -8.63 0.47 5.03
C GLU A 124 -7.16 0.01 5.00
N GLY A 125 -6.24 0.95 4.81
CA GLY A 125 -4.82 0.69 4.70
C GLY A 125 -4.13 1.63 3.72
N GLN A 126 -2.81 1.53 3.68
CA GLN A 126 -1.97 2.41 2.88
C GLN A 126 -0.66 1.73 2.52
N TYR A 127 -0.08 2.15 1.40
CA TYR A 127 1.28 1.81 1.00
C TYR A 127 2.17 3.05 1.11
N TYR A 128 3.15 3.02 1.99
CA TYR A 128 4.17 4.04 2.07
C TYR A 128 5.30 3.72 1.11
N LEU A 129 5.60 4.67 0.23
CA LEU A 129 6.70 4.54 -0.72
C LEU A 129 7.87 5.43 -0.28
N VAL A 130 9.05 4.83 -0.19
CA VAL A 130 10.30 5.52 0.15
C VAL A 130 11.35 5.08 -0.86
N ASN A 131 11.89 6.02 -1.63
CA ASN A 131 12.94 5.79 -2.63
C ASN A 131 12.61 4.67 -3.65
N GLY A 132 11.36 4.59 -4.11
CA GLY A 132 10.91 3.56 -5.05
C GLY A 132 10.72 2.17 -4.45
N MET A 133 10.73 2.06 -3.11
CA MET A 133 10.45 0.83 -2.37
C MET A 133 9.24 1.01 -1.45
N ILE A 134 8.51 -0.08 -1.22
CA ILE A 134 7.45 -0.14 -0.22
C ILE A 134 8.08 -0.21 1.17
N ASN A 135 7.71 0.71 2.07
CA ASN A 135 8.07 0.63 3.48
C ASN A 135 7.05 -0.25 4.24
N PRO A 136 7.43 -1.46 4.66
CA PRO A 136 6.49 -2.40 5.27
C PRO A 136 6.00 -1.98 6.66
N PHE A 137 6.72 -1.09 7.37
CA PHE A 137 6.34 -0.68 8.73
C PHE A 137 5.37 0.49 8.75
N GLY A 138 5.38 1.34 7.72
CA GLY A 138 4.34 2.35 7.53
C GLY A 138 3.10 1.78 6.82
N SER A 139 3.30 0.76 5.98
CA SER A 139 2.25 0.20 5.15
C SER A 139 1.37 -0.80 5.90
N LEU A 140 0.08 -0.80 5.61
CA LEU A 140 -0.90 -1.67 6.24
C LEU A 140 -2.02 -2.03 5.26
N SER A 141 -2.59 -3.21 5.43
CA SER A 141 -3.92 -3.55 4.93
C SER A 141 -4.71 -4.16 6.08
N ARG A 142 -5.86 -3.55 6.42
CA ARG A 142 -6.76 -4.02 7.48
C ARG A 142 -7.55 -5.25 7.03
N LEU A 143 -7.91 -5.30 5.75
CA LEU A 143 -8.71 -6.37 5.14
C LEU A 143 -7.93 -7.68 4.86
N LYS A 144 -6.60 -7.70 5.04
CA LYS A 144 -5.76 -8.87 4.73
C LYS A 144 -6.20 -10.15 5.45
N GLN A 145 -6.77 -10.04 6.65
CA GLN A 145 -7.24 -11.19 7.45
C GLN A 145 -8.43 -11.91 6.81
N LEU A 146 -9.15 -11.25 5.88
CA LEU A 146 -10.24 -11.87 5.12
C LEU A 146 -9.73 -12.74 3.96
N VAL A 147 -8.48 -12.57 3.56
CA VAL A 147 -7.90 -13.21 2.35
C VAL A 147 -6.84 -14.26 2.72
N ILE A 148 -5.99 -13.95 3.70
CA ILE A 148 -4.89 -14.81 4.15
C ILE A 148 -5.43 -16.16 4.66
N GLY A 149 -4.94 -17.26 4.08
CA GLY A 149 -5.31 -18.63 4.46
C GLY A 149 -6.74 -19.06 4.13
N LYS A 150 -7.58 -18.17 3.59
CA LYS A 150 -8.95 -18.48 3.15
C LYS A 150 -9.03 -18.59 1.63
N VAL A 151 -8.58 -17.54 0.94
CA VAL A 151 -8.48 -17.47 -0.52
C VAL A 151 -7.09 -17.89 -0.99
N THR A 152 -6.10 -17.74 -0.11
CA THR A 152 -4.69 -18.00 -0.36
C THR A 152 -4.21 -19.20 0.45
N ARG A 153 -3.00 -19.70 0.18
CA ARG A 153 -2.40 -20.84 0.89
C ARG A 153 -2.34 -20.67 2.41
N SER A 154 -2.40 -21.79 3.13
CA SER A 154 -2.52 -21.85 4.60
C SER A 154 -1.34 -21.26 5.37
N ASP A 155 -0.16 -21.26 4.76
CA ASP A 155 1.10 -20.77 5.32
C ASP A 155 1.38 -19.28 5.03
N HIS A 156 0.53 -18.61 4.24
CA HIS A 156 0.68 -17.18 3.93
C HIS A 156 0.84 -16.33 5.19
N GLY A 157 -0.04 -16.48 6.19
CA GLY A 157 0.03 -15.73 7.44
C GLY A 157 1.33 -15.98 8.22
N PRO A 158 1.69 -17.26 8.51
CA PRO A 158 2.96 -17.60 9.13
C PRO A 158 4.19 -17.03 8.42
N VAL A 159 4.27 -17.16 7.10
CA VAL A 159 5.41 -16.69 6.27
C VAL A 159 5.52 -15.17 6.33
N MET A 160 4.42 -14.45 6.05
CA MET A 160 4.38 -12.99 6.11
C MET A 160 4.84 -12.47 7.48
N ASN A 161 4.31 -13.04 8.56
CA ASN A 161 4.64 -12.61 9.92
C ASN A 161 6.11 -12.88 10.28
N ALA A 162 6.66 -14.02 9.84
CA ALA A 162 8.07 -14.33 10.06
C ALA A 162 8.98 -13.39 9.26
N MET A 163 8.66 -13.15 7.99
CA MET A 163 9.44 -12.29 7.12
C MET A 163 9.57 -10.86 7.68
N ILE A 164 8.45 -10.27 8.12
CA ILE A 164 8.43 -8.93 8.72
C ILE A 164 9.17 -8.90 10.06
N ARG A 165 9.00 -9.92 10.92
CA ARG A 165 9.69 -9.99 12.21
C ARG A 165 11.21 -10.09 12.04
N LEU A 166 11.68 -10.92 11.11
CA LEU A 166 13.10 -11.07 10.80
C LEU A 166 13.67 -9.76 10.21
N PHE A 167 12.89 -9.08 9.38
CA PHE A 167 13.29 -7.79 8.82
C PHE A 167 13.40 -6.71 9.90
N ALA A 168 12.47 -6.67 10.86
CA ALA A 168 12.54 -5.76 12.00
C ALA A 168 13.81 -5.96 12.82
N ARG A 169 14.15 -7.22 13.14
CA ARG A 169 15.42 -7.56 13.81
C ARG A 169 16.64 -7.15 13.01
N ALA A 170 16.58 -7.30 11.68
CA ALA A 170 17.69 -6.87 10.83
C ALA A 170 17.90 -5.35 10.82
N LEU A 171 16.83 -4.57 10.91
CA LEU A 171 16.94 -3.12 11.08
C LEU A 171 17.54 -2.75 12.45
N GLU A 172 17.18 -3.47 13.51
CA GLU A 172 17.79 -3.29 14.84
C GLU A 172 19.30 -3.59 14.81
N SER A 173 19.71 -4.72 14.20
CA SER A 173 21.12 -5.07 14.00
C SER A 173 21.85 -4.00 13.18
N LYS A 174 21.24 -3.50 12.09
CA LYS A 174 21.81 -2.42 11.28
C LYS A 174 22.03 -1.14 12.10
N LYS A 175 21.04 -0.75 12.90
CA LYS A 175 21.14 0.43 13.78
C LYS A 175 22.24 0.26 14.83
N LYS A 176 22.31 -0.92 15.47
CA LYS A 176 23.36 -1.25 16.44
C LYS A 176 24.75 -1.12 15.82
N ILE A 177 24.98 -1.63 14.62
CA ILE A 177 26.28 -1.50 13.93
C ILE A 177 26.58 -0.04 13.60
N SER A 178 25.60 0.74 13.14
CA SER A 178 25.78 2.17 12.89
C SER A 178 26.13 2.98 14.15
N MET A 179 25.80 2.48 15.34
CA MET A 179 26.18 3.09 16.62
C MET A 179 27.59 2.68 17.11
N GLY A 180 28.33 1.88 16.33
CA GLY A 180 29.72 1.50 16.62
C GLY A 180 29.89 0.24 17.47
N PHE A 181 28.82 -0.56 17.66
CA PHE A 181 28.93 -1.86 18.32
C PHE A 181 29.61 -2.89 17.41
N GLU A 182 30.30 -3.85 18.01
CA GLU A 182 30.93 -4.96 17.29
C GLU A 182 29.89 -5.85 16.57
N ARG A 183 30.26 -6.26 15.36
CA ARG A 183 29.45 -7.10 14.48
C ARG A 183 29.55 -8.56 14.90
N THR A 184 28.41 -9.19 15.15
CA THR A 184 28.34 -10.63 15.43
C THR A 184 27.99 -11.43 14.17
N GLU A 185 28.28 -12.73 14.14
CA GLU A 185 27.87 -13.62 13.03
C GLU A 185 26.35 -13.61 12.81
N THR A 186 25.57 -13.51 13.89
CA THR A 186 24.12 -13.37 13.84
C THR A 186 23.70 -12.06 13.15
N ASP A 187 24.39 -10.96 13.44
CA ASP A 187 24.14 -9.68 12.78
C ASP A 187 24.44 -9.76 11.28
N GLU A 188 25.44 -10.55 10.86
CA GLU A 188 25.72 -10.80 9.43
C GLU A 188 24.57 -11.51 8.70
N LYS A 189 23.99 -12.55 9.32
CA LYS A 189 22.82 -13.24 8.77
C LYS A 189 21.65 -12.28 8.59
N PHE A 190 21.38 -11.44 9.59
CA PHE A 190 20.30 -10.47 9.55
C PHE A 190 20.52 -9.39 8.50
N LEU A 191 21.73 -8.84 8.38
CA LEU A 191 22.05 -7.87 7.34
C LEU A 191 21.88 -8.45 5.94
N ARG A 192 22.40 -9.67 5.70
CA ARG A 192 22.21 -10.38 4.43
C ARG A 192 20.73 -10.59 4.12
N TYR A 193 19.95 -10.99 5.12
CA TYR A 193 18.51 -11.14 4.96
C TYR A 193 17.81 -9.82 4.60
N ALA A 194 18.18 -8.71 5.24
CA ALA A 194 17.59 -7.40 4.94
C ALA A 194 17.82 -6.97 3.49
N ASP A 195 19.04 -7.17 2.96
CA ASP A 195 19.36 -6.82 1.58
C ASP A 195 18.55 -7.68 0.59
N LEU A 196 18.52 -9.00 0.81
CA LEU A 196 17.72 -9.92 -0.01
C LEU A 196 16.22 -9.61 0.07
N PHE A 197 15.71 -9.29 1.25
CA PHE A 197 14.30 -8.98 1.45
C PHE A 197 13.90 -7.70 0.72
N GLN A 198 14.74 -6.65 0.78
CA GLN A 198 14.50 -5.40 0.07
C GLN A 198 14.50 -5.59 -1.45
N GLU A 199 15.49 -6.31 -1.98
CA GLU A 199 15.64 -6.56 -3.41
C GLU A 199 14.48 -7.41 -3.96
N ARG A 200 14.13 -8.49 -3.26
CA ARG A 200 13.16 -9.48 -3.73
C ARG A 200 11.70 -9.07 -3.54
N PHE A 201 11.38 -8.25 -2.53
CA PHE A 201 9.98 -7.99 -2.15
C PHE A 201 9.59 -6.51 -2.05
N MET A 202 10.51 -5.60 -1.74
CA MET A 202 10.14 -4.19 -1.47
C MET A 202 10.23 -3.29 -2.70
N SER A 203 11.01 -3.66 -3.71
CA SER A 203 11.16 -2.89 -4.95
C SER A 203 9.88 -2.91 -5.80
N LEU A 204 9.42 -1.74 -6.26
CA LEU A 204 8.25 -1.62 -7.15
C LEU A 204 8.45 -2.23 -8.54
N LYS A 205 9.69 -2.62 -8.89
CA LYS A 205 10.00 -3.30 -10.16
C LYS A 205 9.73 -4.79 -10.12
N VAL A 206 9.44 -5.35 -8.95
CA VAL A 206 9.17 -6.78 -8.79
C VAL A 206 7.75 -7.06 -9.26
N ASP A 207 7.64 -7.90 -10.29
CA ASP A 207 6.38 -8.46 -10.78
C ASP A 207 6.43 -9.98 -10.54
N ILE A 208 5.74 -10.43 -9.50
CA ILE A 208 5.74 -11.83 -9.06
C ILE A 208 4.33 -12.23 -8.61
N GLY A 209 3.91 -13.43 -8.99
CA GLY A 209 2.66 -14.02 -8.51
C GLY A 209 2.70 -14.28 -7.00
N LEU A 210 1.54 -14.32 -6.35
CA LEU A 210 1.47 -14.51 -4.91
C LEU A 210 2.09 -15.84 -4.44
N ASP A 211 1.80 -16.94 -5.13
CA ASP A 211 2.31 -18.26 -4.73
C ASP A 211 3.83 -18.34 -4.88
N ASP A 212 4.36 -17.82 -6.00
CA ASP A 212 5.79 -17.70 -6.23
C ASP A 212 6.47 -16.77 -5.19
N ALA A 213 5.80 -15.69 -4.78
CA ALA A 213 6.30 -14.80 -3.73
C ALA A 213 6.39 -15.51 -2.37
N LEU A 214 5.43 -16.37 -2.05
CA LEU A 214 5.43 -17.15 -0.81
C LEU A 214 6.52 -18.23 -0.82
N ASP A 215 6.72 -18.90 -1.95
CA ASP A 215 7.84 -19.84 -2.13
C ASP A 215 9.20 -19.13 -2.08
N LEU A 216 9.31 -17.96 -2.70
CA LEU A 216 10.50 -17.12 -2.61
C LEU A 216 10.73 -16.64 -1.17
N GLY A 217 9.66 -16.39 -0.40
CA GLY A 217 9.73 -16.04 1.02
C GLY A 217 10.38 -17.16 1.83
N TRP A 218 9.93 -18.40 1.65
CA TRP A 218 10.53 -19.59 2.25
C TRP A 218 12.01 -19.76 1.89
N LYS A 219 12.32 -19.64 0.59
CA LYS A 219 13.69 -19.73 0.09
C LYS A 219 14.59 -18.65 0.69
N THR A 220 14.12 -17.41 0.74
CA THR A 220 14.89 -16.27 1.27
C THR A 220 15.20 -16.45 2.75
N MET A 221 14.24 -16.96 3.53
CA MET A 221 14.48 -17.29 4.93
C MET A 221 15.50 -18.43 5.08
N ALA A 222 15.39 -19.49 4.28
CA ALA A 222 16.28 -20.65 4.33
C ALA A 222 17.73 -20.33 3.87
N GLU A 223 17.93 -19.34 3.01
CA GLU A 223 19.26 -18.87 2.60
C GLU A 223 20.04 -18.16 3.72
N CYS A 224 19.35 -17.67 4.75
CA CYS A 224 19.94 -16.87 5.83
C CYS A 224 19.84 -17.52 7.22
N PHE A 225 18.81 -18.34 7.45
CA PHE A 225 18.47 -18.86 8.76
C PHE A 225 18.16 -20.36 8.72
N SER A 226 18.37 -21.02 9.86
CA SER A 226 17.91 -22.39 10.10
C SER A 226 16.42 -22.43 10.48
N PRO A 227 15.75 -23.60 10.37
CA PRO A 227 14.33 -23.75 10.73
C PRO A 227 13.99 -23.29 12.15
N ASN A 228 14.94 -23.43 13.09
CA ASN A 228 14.74 -23.06 14.49
C ASN A 228 14.84 -21.55 14.74
N GLU A 229 15.49 -20.80 13.83
CA GLU A 229 15.73 -19.36 13.98
C GLU A 229 14.56 -18.51 13.46
N VAL A 230 13.77 -19.03 12.52
CA VAL A 230 12.67 -18.28 11.87
C VAL A 230 11.45 -18.08 12.76
N GLY A 231 11.24 -18.91 13.79
CA GLY A 231 10.10 -18.76 14.73
C GLY A 231 8.73 -19.04 14.11
N ILE A 232 8.65 -20.02 13.22
CA ILE A 232 7.40 -20.55 12.65
C ILE A 232 7.09 -21.89 13.35
N LYS A 233 5.80 -22.26 13.45
CA LYS A 233 5.39 -23.55 14.04
C LYS A 233 5.99 -24.72 13.25
N LYS A 234 6.41 -25.76 13.98
CA LYS A 234 7.08 -26.93 13.41
C LYS A 234 6.25 -27.62 12.32
N ASP A 235 4.93 -27.76 12.52
CA ASP A 235 4.04 -28.41 11.54
C ASP A 235 4.05 -27.71 10.18
N VAL A 236 4.20 -26.38 10.16
CA VAL A 236 4.26 -25.59 8.92
C VAL A 236 5.67 -25.64 8.31
N LEU A 237 6.71 -25.64 9.15
CA LEU A 237 8.09 -25.80 8.71
C LEU A 237 8.31 -27.16 8.04
N ASP A 238 7.84 -28.24 8.63
CA ASP A 238 8.05 -29.59 8.10
C ASP A 238 7.40 -29.79 6.71
N GLN A 239 6.36 -29.01 6.38
CA GLN A 239 5.66 -29.06 5.10
C GLN A 239 6.32 -28.20 4.01
N HIS A 240 6.82 -27.01 4.37
CA HIS A 240 7.21 -26.00 3.38
C HIS A 240 8.69 -25.62 3.42
N TRP A 241 9.44 -26.03 4.44
CA TRP A 241 10.86 -25.71 4.51
C TRP A 241 11.62 -26.36 3.33
N PRO A 242 12.42 -25.58 2.58
CA PRO A 242 13.20 -26.13 1.47
C PRO A 242 14.13 -27.22 1.99
N LYS A 243 13.95 -28.45 1.51
CA LYS A 243 14.91 -29.53 1.78
C LYS A 243 16.18 -29.23 1.00
N GLU A 244 17.33 -29.25 1.67
CA GLU A 244 18.62 -29.18 0.99
C GLU A 244 18.68 -30.26 -0.10
N LYS A 245 19.04 -29.86 -1.32
CA LYS A 245 19.35 -30.79 -2.41
C LYS A 245 20.72 -31.42 -2.19
#